data_AF-A0A959UVU3-F1
#
_entry.id   AF-A0A959UVU3-F1
#
_cell.length_a   1.000
_cell.length_b   1.000
_cell.length_c   1.000
_cell.angle_alpha   90.00
_cell.angle_beta   90.00
_cell.angle_gamma   90.00
#
_symmetry.space_group_name_H-M   'P 1'
#
loop_
_entity.id
_entity.type
_entity.pdbx_description
1 polymer ?
#
loop_
_entity_poly.entity_id
_entity_poly.type
_entity_poly.pdbx_seq_one_letter_code
_entity_poly.pdbx_strand_id
1 'polypeptide(L)'
;MAEAANKYHLVAIPADPAKAEAHFRSGQAAELLETYESFYREVGHHPPWLGYFIVQGKEVLGTCGFTGAPNEGRVELAYWTFPGNEGKGIATWACGAMVRLARA
;
A
#
# COMPACT_ATOMS: atom_id res chain seq x y z
N MET A 1 -7.66 27.46 9.01
CA MET A 1 -6.46 27.07 8.24
C MET A 1 -6.78 25.73 7.60
N ALA A 2 -6.93 25.69 6.27
CA ALA A 2 -7.31 24.46 5.58
C ALA A 2 -6.15 23.47 5.64
N GLU A 3 -6.39 22.30 6.22
CA GLU A 3 -5.51 21.15 6.12
C GLU A 3 -5.31 20.87 4.63
N ALA A 4 -4.09 21.08 4.13
CA ALA A 4 -3.78 20.77 2.74
C ALA A 4 -4.07 19.28 2.55
N ALA A 5 -5.13 18.96 1.79
CA ALA A 5 -5.49 17.58 1.51
C ALA A 5 -4.22 16.84 1.06
N ASN A 6 -3.83 15.83 1.83
CA ASN A 6 -2.57 15.13 1.63
C ASN A 6 -2.53 14.65 0.16
N LYS A 7 -1.49 15.03 -0.58
CA LYS A 7 -1.38 14.78 -2.04
C LYS A 7 -1.60 13.31 -2.40
N TYR A 8 -1.27 12.42 -1.47
CA TYR A 8 -1.40 10.98 -1.59
C TYR A 8 -2.18 10.43 -0.39
N HIS A 9 -2.82 9.28 -0.59
CA HIS A 9 -3.42 8.49 0.49
C HIS A 9 -3.18 7.00 0.27
N LEU A 10 -3.32 6.22 1.34
CA LEU A 10 -3.17 4.77 1.33
C LEU A 10 -4.54 4.11 1.25
N VAL A 11 -4.68 3.12 0.38
CA VAL A 11 -5.87 2.26 0.30
C VAL A 11 -5.43 0.83 0.56
N ALA A 12 -5.99 0.19 1.59
CA ALA A 12 -5.62 -1.18 1.96
C ALA A 12 -5.95 -2.15 0.82
N ILE A 13 -5.01 -3.02 0.50
CA ILE A 13 -5.23 -4.10 -0.46
C ILE A 13 -6.08 -5.18 0.23
N PRO A 14 -7.27 -5.52 -0.30
CA PRO A 14 -8.15 -6.49 0.32
C PRO A 14 -7.57 -7.91 0.22
N ALA A 15 -7.93 -8.78 1.17
CA ALA A 15 -7.59 -10.21 1.10
C ALA A 15 -8.22 -10.92 -0.11
N ASP A 16 -9.41 -10.44 -0.51
CA ASP A 16 -10.17 -10.95 -1.63
C ASP A 16 -10.15 -9.90 -2.76
N PRO A 17 -9.47 -10.17 -3.90
CA PRO A 17 -9.44 -9.27 -5.06
C PRO A 17 -10.82 -8.86 -5.58
N ALA A 18 -11.85 -9.70 -5.38
CA ALA A 18 -13.22 -9.39 -5.78
C ALA A 18 -13.82 -8.24 -4.96
N LYS A 19 -13.21 -7.85 -3.83
CA LYS A 19 -13.63 -6.68 -3.03
C LYS A 19 -12.90 -5.40 -3.40
N ALA A 20 -11.88 -5.45 -4.26
CA ALA A 20 -11.18 -4.25 -4.71
C ALA A 20 -12.09 -3.37 -5.59
N GLU A 21 -11.92 -2.05 -5.51
CA GLU A 21 -12.63 -1.15 -6.42
C GLU A 21 -12.23 -1.38 -7.88
N ALA A 22 -13.15 -1.10 -8.82
CA ALA A 22 -12.95 -1.42 -10.24
C ALA A 22 -11.68 -0.80 -10.84
N HIS A 23 -11.27 0.38 -10.37
CA HIS A 23 -10.10 1.08 -10.88
C HIS A 23 -8.76 0.46 -10.43
N PHE A 24 -8.77 -0.46 -9.45
CA PHE A 24 -7.60 -1.27 -9.08
C PHE A 24 -7.47 -2.56 -9.90
N ARG A 25 -8.49 -2.94 -10.69
CA ARG A 25 -8.54 -4.21 -11.42
C ARG A 25 -7.97 -4.13 -12.84
N SER A 26 -7.03 -3.22 -13.07
CA SER A 26 -6.35 -3.07 -14.37
C SER A 26 -4.87 -2.71 -14.20
N GLY A 27 -4.06 -3.08 -15.19
CA GLY A 27 -2.62 -2.78 -15.21
C GLY A 27 -1.90 -3.35 -13.99
N GLN A 28 -0.86 -2.64 -13.55
CA GLN A 28 0.02 -3.07 -12.46
C GLN A 28 -0.70 -3.25 -11.11
N ALA A 29 -1.83 -2.56 -10.89
CA ALA A 29 -2.62 -2.73 -9.69
C ALA A 29 -3.31 -4.10 -9.63
N ALA A 30 -3.75 -4.65 -10.78
CA ALA A 30 -4.36 -5.97 -10.84
C ALA A 30 -3.37 -7.09 -10.50
N GLU A 31 -2.15 -7.00 -11.03
CA GLU A 31 -1.06 -7.95 -10.73
C GLU A 31 -0.74 -7.98 -9.22
N LEU A 32 -0.81 -6.82 -8.57
CA LEU A 32 -0.62 -6.73 -7.13
C LEU A 32 -1.77 -7.35 -6.33
N LEU A 33 -3.02 -7.27 -6.80
CA LEU A 33 -4.15 -7.93 -6.13
C LEU A 33 -3.94 -9.45 -6.06
N GLU A 34 -3.50 -10.07 -7.16
CA GLU A 34 -3.22 -11.51 -7.23
C GLU A 34 -2.02 -11.90 -6.36
N THR A 35 -0.97 -11.07 -6.37
CA THR A 35 0.21 -11.26 -5.54
C THR A 35 -0.16 -11.22 -4.05
N TYR A 36 -0.94 -10.22 -3.64
CA TYR A 36 -1.35 -10.06 -2.25
C TYR A 36 -2.36 -11.10 -1.80
N GLU A 37 -3.26 -11.59 -2.67
CA GLU A 37 -4.13 -12.71 -2.33
C GLU A 37 -3.31 -13.94 -1.89
N SER A 38 -2.27 -14.28 -2.66
CA SER A 38 -1.40 -15.41 -2.34
C SER A 38 -0.59 -15.14 -1.06
N PHE A 39 0.00 -13.95 -0.96
CA PHE A 39 0.77 -13.53 0.20
C PHE A 39 -0.05 -13.57 1.50
N TYR A 40 -1.29 -13.07 1.49
CA TYR A 40 -2.15 -13.06 2.68
C TYR A 40 -2.61 -14.45 3.11
N ARG A 41 -2.58 -15.47 2.24
CA ARG A 41 -2.79 -16.86 2.65
C ARG A 41 -1.63 -17.40 3.49
N GLU A 42 -0.42 -16.86 3.30
CA GLU A 42 0.79 -17.28 4.02
C GLU A 42 0.98 -16.48 5.32
N VAL A 43 0.85 -15.15 5.27
CA VAL A 43 1.17 -14.27 6.40
C VAL A 43 -0.03 -13.75 7.18
N GLY A 44 -1.24 -13.95 6.66
CA GLY A 44 -2.50 -13.45 7.22
C GLY A 44 -2.84 -12.02 6.79
N HIS A 45 -4.14 -11.69 6.90
CA HIS A 45 -4.66 -10.33 6.64
C HIS A 45 -4.95 -9.63 7.96
N HIS A 46 -3.95 -8.92 8.49
CA HIS A 46 -4.02 -8.28 9.81
C HIS A 46 -3.77 -6.78 9.73
N PRO A 47 -4.79 -5.91 9.72
CA PRO A 47 -4.60 -4.46 9.81
C PRO A 47 -3.81 -4.06 11.08
N PRO A 48 -2.88 -3.07 11.02
CA PRO A 48 -2.43 -2.34 9.84
C PRO A 48 -1.29 -3.02 9.05
N TRP A 49 -0.92 -4.26 9.39
CA TRP A 49 0.18 -5.04 8.82
C TRP A 49 -0.17 -5.64 7.45
N LEU A 50 -0.55 -4.77 6.52
CA LEU A 50 -1.06 -5.09 5.20
C LEU A 50 -0.23 -4.43 4.09
N GLY A 51 -0.56 -4.79 2.85
CA GLY A 51 -0.25 -3.99 1.67
C GLY A 51 -1.26 -2.87 1.44
N TYR A 52 -0.78 -1.79 0.85
CA TYR A 52 -1.53 -0.59 0.54
C TYR A 52 -1.18 -0.09 -0.86
N PHE A 53 -2.19 0.29 -1.64
CA PHE A 53 -1.99 1.11 -2.82
C PHE A 53 -1.68 2.55 -2.42
N ILE A 54 -0.76 3.17 -3.15
CA ILE A 54 -0.47 4.60 -3.05
C ILE A 54 -1.31 5.30 -4.12
N VAL A 55 -2.27 6.12 -3.68
CA VAL A 55 -3.28 6.70 -4.58
C VAL A 55 -3.21 8.23 -4.59
N GLN A 56 -3.29 8.80 -5.79
CA GLN A 56 -3.53 10.22 -6.03
C GLN A 56 -4.82 10.39 -6.83
N GLY A 57 -5.89 10.90 -6.20
CA GLY A 57 -7.20 10.92 -6.83
C GLY A 57 -7.72 9.50 -7.09
N LYS A 58 -7.78 9.10 -8.37
CA LYS A 58 -8.13 7.73 -8.81
C LYS A 58 -6.94 6.96 -9.41
N GLU A 59 -5.77 7.59 -9.46
CA GLU A 59 -4.58 7.00 -10.07
C GLU A 59 -3.78 6.23 -9.03
N VAL A 60 -3.39 5.00 -9.37
CA VAL A 60 -2.50 4.17 -8.56
C VAL A 60 -1.07 4.47 -8.97
N LEU A 61 -0.28 4.99 -8.04
CA LEU A 61 1.10 5.40 -8.30
C LEU A 61 2.14 4.35 -7.86
N GLY A 62 1.69 3.32 -7.17
CA GLY A 62 2.54 2.29 -6.60
C GLY A 62 1.88 1.54 -5.45
N THR A 63 2.71 0.82 -4.72
CA THR A 63 2.33 0.03 -3.54
C THR A 63 3.37 0.20 -2.43
N CYS A 64 2.92 0.07 -1.20
CA CYS A 64 3.76 -0.13 -0.04
C CYS A 64 3.06 -1.07 0.93
N GLY A 65 3.81 -1.90 1.66
CA GLY A 65 3.24 -2.86 2.59
C GLY A 65 4.22 -3.30 3.65
N PHE A 66 3.67 -3.87 4.71
CA PHE A 66 4.45 -4.62 5.68
C PHE A 66 4.64 -6.05 5.17
N THR A 67 5.82 -6.62 5.37
CA THR A 67 6.08 -8.04 5.03
C THR A 67 5.48 -9.01 6.07
N GLY A 68 4.89 -8.49 7.13
CA GLY A 68 4.18 -9.23 8.17
C GLY A 68 3.90 -8.36 9.39
N ALA A 69 3.25 -8.95 10.39
CA ALA A 69 3.09 -8.32 11.71
C ALA A 69 4.46 -8.13 12.41
N PRO A 70 4.56 -7.23 13.40
CA PRO A 70 5.81 -6.96 14.09
C PRO A 70 6.40 -8.21 14.72
N ASN A 71 7.70 -8.41 14.52
CA ASN A 71 8.49 -9.43 15.20
C ASN A 71 9.58 -8.74 16.03
N GLU A 72 9.59 -9.01 17.34
CA GLU A 72 10.50 -8.37 18.30
C GLU A 72 10.50 -6.82 18.22
N GLY A 73 9.32 -6.23 18.04
CA GLY A 73 9.15 -4.78 17.91
C GLY A 73 9.71 -4.18 16.61
N ARG A 74 10.08 -5.02 15.63
CA ARG A 74 10.55 -4.60 14.31
C ARG A 74 9.55 -5.01 13.23
N VAL A 75 9.47 -4.19 12.20
CA VAL A 75 8.69 -4.45 10.99
C VAL A 75 9.58 -4.18 9.78
N GLU A 76 9.34 -4.89 8.69
CA GLU A 76 9.98 -4.65 7.41
C GLU A 76 8.95 -4.12 6.42
N LEU A 77 9.42 -3.21 5.56
CA LEU A 77 8.60 -2.55 4.55
C LEU A 77 9.05 -2.98 3.17
N ALA A 78 8.09 -3.32 2.32
CA ALA A 78 8.27 -3.42 0.88
C ALA A 78 7.54 -2.26 0.21
N TYR A 79 8.13 -1.67 -0.81
CA TYR A 79 7.48 -0.60 -1.57
C TYR A 79 7.99 -0.54 -3.00
N TRP A 80 7.07 -0.22 -3.90
CA TRP A 80 7.33 -0.08 -5.31
C TRP A 80 6.58 1.16 -5.82
N THR A 81 7.34 2.12 -6.35
CA THR A 81 6.76 3.21 -7.14
C THR A 81 6.69 2.74 -8.57
N PHE A 82 5.53 2.89 -9.21
CA PHE A 82 5.35 2.44 -10.59
C PHE A 82 6.25 3.23 -11.57
N PRO A 83 6.67 2.60 -12.68
CA PRO A 83 7.44 3.27 -13.74
C PRO A 83 6.79 4.57 -14.21
N GLY A 84 7.59 5.62 -14.32
CA GLY A 84 7.15 6.97 -14.71
C GLY A 84 6.70 7.85 -13.53
N ASN A 85 6.67 7.29 -12.31
CA ASN A 85 6.35 8.01 -11.07
C ASN A 85 7.56 8.23 -10.14
N GLU A 86 8.73 7.74 -10.52
CA GLU A 86 9.97 7.93 -9.77
C GLU A 86 10.43 9.40 -9.77
N GLY A 87 11.34 9.75 -8.84
CA GLY A 87 11.86 11.11 -8.70
C GLY A 87 10.87 12.14 -8.14
N LYS A 88 9.62 11.76 -7.85
CA LYS A 88 8.56 12.65 -7.35
C LYS A 88 8.38 12.63 -5.82
N GLY A 89 9.22 11.88 -5.09
CA GLY A 89 9.15 11.75 -3.63
C GLY A 89 8.06 10.82 -3.09
N ILE A 90 7.42 10.01 -3.96
CA ILE A 90 6.31 9.13 -3.59
C ILE A 90 6.73 8.05 -2.59
N ALA A 91 7.84 7.35 -2.84
CA ALA A 91 8.37 6.35 -1.91
C ALA A 91 8.71 6.95 -0.53
N THR A 92 9.26 8.16 -0.50
CA THR A 92 9.54 8.89 0.76
C THR A 92 8.26 9.17 1.53
N TRP A 93 7.22 9.65 0.85
CA TRP A 93 5.92 9.88 1.48
C TRP A 93 5.31 8.58 2.00
N ALA A 94 5.36 7.50 1.20
CA ALA A 94 4.81 6.20 1.55
C ALA A 94 5.51 5.60 2.78
N CYS A 95 6.84 5.62 2.82
CA CYS A 95 7.61 5.17 3.99
C CYS A 95 7.21 5.95 5.25
N GLY A 96 7.09 7.28 5.16
CA GLY A 96 6.62 8.10 6.28
C GLY A 96 5.18 7.75 6.73
N ALA A 97 4.29 7.41 5.79
CA ALA A 97 2.94 6.96 6.11
C ALA A 97 2.92 5.59 6.82
N MET A 98 3.74 4.64 6.35
CA MET A 98 3.87 3.31 6.97
C MET A 98 4.44 3.41 8.39
N VAL A 99 5.43 4.28 8.63
CA VAL A 99 5.96 4.53 9.98
C VAL A 99 4.88 5.10 10.92
N ARG A 100 3.98 5.96 10.42
CA ARG A 100 2.85 6.46 11.21
C ARG A 100 1.85 5.34 11.52
N LEU A 101 1.51 4.51 10.54
CA LEU A 101 0.63 3.34 10.75
C LEU A 101 1.18 2.37 11.79
N ALA A 102 2.49 2.11 11.76
CA ALA A 102 3.14 1.20 12.71
C ALA A 102 3.17 1.72 14.17
N ARG A 103 2.87 3.00 14.39
CA ARG A 103 2.92 3.67 15.70
C ARG A 103 1.54 4.06 16.23
N ALA A 104 0.49 3.89 15.43
CA ALA A 104 -0.89 4.20 15.80
C ALA A 104 -1.47 3.08 16.69
#